data_AF-A0A496ZSG8-F1
#
_entry.id   AF-A0A496ZSG8-F1
#
_cell.length_a   1.000
_cell.length_b   1.000
_cell.length_c   1.000
_cell.angle_alpha   90.00
_cell.angle_beta   90.00
_cell.angle_gamma   90.00
#
_symmetry.space_group_name_H-M   'P 1'
#
loop_
_entity.id
_entity.type
_entity.pdbx_description
1 polymer ?
#
loop_
_entity_poly.entity_id
_entity_poly.type
_entity_poly.pdbx_seq_one_letter_code
_entity_poly.pdbx_strand_id
1 'polypeptide(L)'
;MHFLNFSNYNKGKNMPNWRAHNKINFVMYFICLAIILIFFHRLEKIISPALNILLLIFTASYIFSNYFLSPDLDLKKNECKKNWGIFGFIWVPYTSVFKHRGISHSIIFGPLTRIIYLLLIILLPLIVLKKIGILNIDISINLDSFGWKVLITVIIGIYLPCLFHTLADRIFHG
;
A
#
# COMPACT_ATOMS: atom_id res chain seq x y z
N MET A 1 -37.99 29.55 20.65
CA MET A 1 -37.02 28.89 21.54
C MET A 1 -36.10 28.04 20.66
N HIS A 2 -34.93 28.59 20.33
CA HIS A 2 -33.92 27.97 19.48
C HIS A 2 -33.14 26.94 20.31
N PHE A 3 -33.17 25.67 19.90
CA PHE A 3 -32.14 24.70 20.29
C PHE A 3 -31.48 24.18 19.02
N LEU A 4 -30.41 24.87 18.61
CA LEU A 4 -29.45 24.32 17.66
C LEU A 4 -28.73 23.16 18.37
N ASN A 5 -29.00 21.95 17.91
CA ASN A 5 -28.28 20.74 18.32
C ASN A 5 -26.83 20.84 17.81
N PHE A 6 -25.93 21.32 18.67
CA PHE A 6 -24.48 21.41 18.41
C PHE A 6 -23.76 20.05 18.39
N SER A 7 -24.47 18.92 18.48
CA SER A 7 -23.85 17.58 18.55
C SER A 7 -23.30 17.05 17.21
N ASN A 8 -23.58 17.73 16.08
CA ASN A 8 -23.11 17.28 14.76
C ASN A 8 -21.91 18.06 14.21
N TYR A 9 -21.40 19.08 14.92
CA TYR A 9 -20.27 19.88 14.40
C TYR A 9 -18.88 19.25 14.63
N ASN A 10 -18.77 18.21 15.46
CA ASN A 10 -17.49 17.61 15.83
C ASN A 10 -17.19 16.23 15.19
N LYS A 11 -18.12 15.61 14.47
CA LYS A 11 -17.88 14.29 13.84
C LYS A 11 -16.86 14.31 12.69
N GLY A 12 -16.49 15.50 12.19
CA GLY A 12 -15.45 15.67 11.15
C GLY A 12 -14.06 16.04 11.68
N LYS A 13 -13.87 16.26 12.98
CA LYS A 13 -12.59 16.78 13.54
C LYS A 13 -11.59 15.70 13.96
N ASN A 14 -11.99 14.44 14.09
CA ASN A 14 -11.14 13.36 14.62
C ASN A 14 -10.60 12.40 13.55
N MET A 15 -10.95 12.59 12.27
CA MET A 15 -10.40 11.75 11.21
C MET A 15 -8.93 12.11 11.01
N PRO A 16 -8.00 11.13 11.14
CA PRO A 16 -6.62 11.39 10.83
C PRO A 16 -6.53 11.85 9.37
N ASN A 17 -5.95 13.02 9.14
CA ASN A 17 -5.65 13.43 7.78
C ASN A 17 -4.49 12.58 7.24
N TRP A 18 -4.22 12.69 5.94
CA TRP A 18 -3.10 12.01 5.29
C TRP A 18 -1.78 12.11 6.08
N ARG A 19 -1.46 13.28 6.65
CA ARG A 19 -0.22 13.49 7.42
C ARG A 19 -0.21 12.67 8.72
N ALA A 20 -1.36 12.56 9.38
CA ALA A 20 -1.51 11.74 10.58
C ALA A 20 -1.37 10.24 10.25
N HIS A 21 -2.03 9.75 9.20
CA HIS A 21 -1.85 8.37 8.74
C HIS A 21 -0.41 8.07 8.34
N ASN A 22 0.24 8.99 7.63
CA ASN A 22 1.63 8.82 7.22
C ASN A 22 2.56 8.71 8.45
N LYS A 23 2.37 9.58 9.46
CA LYS A 23 3.13 9.49 10.72
C LYS A 23 2.91 8.15 11.44
N ILE A 24 1.66 7.69 11.54
CA ILE A 24 1.33 6.39 12.16
C ILE A 24 2.04 5.27 11.41
N ASN A 25 1.97 5.26 10.07
CA ASN A 25 2.64 4.25 9.25
C ASN A 25 4.17 4.28 9.42
N PHE A 26 4.80 5.45 9.52
CA PHE A 26 6.24 5.51 9.81
C PHE A 26 6.61 4.95 11.18
N VAL A 27 5.84 5.29 12.22
CA VAL A 27 6.08 4.72 13.56
C VAL A 27 5.92 3.20 13.53
N MET A 28 4.86 2.70 12.89
CA MET A 28 4.62 1.26 12.76
C MET A 28 5.70 0.56 11.93
N TYR A 29 6.22 1.20 10.88
CA TYR A 29 7.35 0.70 10.10
C TYR A 29 8.58 0.46 10.99
N PHE A 30 8.99 1.45 11.80
CA PHE A 30 10.14 1.30 12.69
C PHE A 30 9.91 0.23 13.76
N ILE A 31 8.68 0.11 14.29
CA ILE A 31 8.32 -0.96 15.22
C ILE A 31 8.46 -2.33 14.56
N CYS A 32 7.90 -2.51 13.36
CA CYS A 32 8.03 -3.77 12.62
C CYS A 32 9.49 -4.10 12.31
N LEU A 33 10.29 -3.12 11.90
CA LEU A 33 11.70 -3.32 11.60
C LEU A 33 12.47 -3.74 12.86
N ALA A 34 12.24 -3.09 14.00
CA ALA A 34 12.86 -3.45 15.27
C ALA A 34 12.50 -4.87 15.71
N ILE A 35 11.22 -5.25 15.60
CA ILE A 35 10.75 -6.61 15.93
C ILE A 35 11.46 -7.64 15.06
N ILE A 36 11.55 -7.41 13.74
CA ILE A 36 12.24 -8.32 12.81
C ILE A 36 13.72 -8.45 13.19
N LEU A 37 14.42 -7.34 13.43
CA LEU A 37 15.84 -7.36 13.78
C LEU A 37 16.10 -8.07 15.11
N ILE A 38 15.29 -7.81 16.14
CA ILE A 38 15.39 -8.48 17.44
C ILE A 38 15.13 -9.98 17.29
N PHE A 39 14.11 -10.35 16.52
CA PHE A 39 13.77 -11.76 16.28
C PHE A 39 14.93 -12.52 15.62
N PHE A 40 15.49 -11.97 14.54
CA PHE A 40 16.61 -12.62 13.84
C PHE A 40 17.90 -12.63 14.65
N HIS A 41 18.17 -11.57 15.42
CA HIS A 41 19.29 -11.54 16.35
C HIS A 41 19.17 -12.65 17.42
N ARG A 42 17.96 -12.88 17.96
CA ARG A 42 17.70 -13.94 18.94
C ARG A 42 17.79 -15.35 18.37
N LEU A 43 17.55 -15.54 17.08
CA LEU A 43 17.69 -16.84 16.42
C LEU A 43 19.15 -17.20 16.09
N GLU A 44 20.12 -16.48 16.65
CA GLU A 44 21.57 -16.62 16.42
C GLU A 44 21.99 -16.56 14.95
N LYS A 45 21.07 -16.19 14.05
CA LYS A 45 21.40 -15.85 12.67
C LYS A 45 21.97 -14.45 12.67
N ILE A 46 23.30 -14.35 12.68
CA ILE A 46 23.99 -13.14 12.21
C ILE A 46 23.30 -12.71 10.92
N ILE A 47 22.96 -11.42 10.82
CA ILE A 47 22.21 -10.84 9.71
C ILE A 47 22.83 -11.30 8.39
N SER A 48 22.19 -12.26 7.74
CA SER A 48 22.74 -12.87 6.53
C SER A 48 22.56 -11.92 5.35
N PRO A 49 23.40 -12.00 4.30
CA PRO A 49 23.21 -11.20 3.09
C PRO A 49 21.79 -11.35 2.50
N ALA A 50 21.23 -12.56 2.56
CA ALA A 50 19.86 -12.84 2.15
C ALA A 50 18.83 -12.06 2.99
N LEU A 51 19.01 -11.99 4.32
CA LEU A 51 18.13 -11.22 5.19
C LEU A 51 18.21 -9.71 4.90
N ASN A 52 19.41 -9.16 4.64
CA ASN A 52 19.58 -7.77 4.25
C ASN A 52 18.79 -7.41 2.99
N ILE A 53 18.83 -8.29 1.98
CA ILE A 53 18.07 -8.12 0.74
C ILE A 53 16.56 -8.12 1.05
N LEU A 54 16.08 -9.05 1.88
CA LEU A 54 14.66 -9.11 2.25
C LEU A 54 14.23 -7.88 3.06
N LEU A 55 15.06 -7.37 3.98
CA LEU A 55 14.78 -6.13 4.73
C LEU A 55 14.70 -4.90 3.82
N LEU A 56 15.58 -4.82 2.82
CA LEU A 56 15.55 -3.74 1.82
C LEU A 56 14.28 -3.83 0.97
N ILE A 57 13.92 -5.02 0.50
CA ILE A 57 12.71 -5.26 -0.28
C ILE A 57 11.46 -4.94 0.53
N PHE A 58 11.41 -5.37 1.80
CA PHE A 58 10.34 -5.03 2.72
C PHE A 58 10.20 -3.52 2.88
N THR A 59 11.30 -2.84 3.14
CA THR A 59 11.34 -1.38 3.32
C THR A 59 10.87 -0.64 2.08
N ALA A 60 11.40 -1.02 0.90
CA ALA A 60 11.01 -0.42 -0.36
C ALA A 60 9.51 -0.64 -0.63
N SER A 61 9.02 -1.86 -0.40
CA SER A 61 7.60 -2.23 -0.61
C SER A 61 6.68 -1.50 0.36
N TYR A 62 7.08 -1.37 1.63
CA TYR A 62 6.34 -0.64 2.66
C TYR A 62 6.23 0.84 2.33
N ILE A 63 7.35 1.50 2.04
CA ILE A 63 7.38 2.92 1.70
C ILE A 63 6.59 3.16 0.41
N PHE A 64 6.80 2.33 -0.61
CA PHE A 64 6.06 2.42 -1.87
C PHE A 64 4.56 2.32 -1.63
N SER A 65 4.11 1.31 -0.89
CA SER A 65 2.68 1.14 -0.59
C SER A 65 2.11 2.30 0.21
N ASN A 66 2.82 2.75 1.25
CA ASN A 66 2.39 3.87 2.09
C ASN A 66 2.19 5.18 1.28
N TYR A 67 3.09 5.48 0.33
CA TYR A 67 3.04 6.73 -0.43
C TYR A 67 2.22 6.67 -1.72
N PHE A 68 2.24 5.54 -2.42
CA PHE A 68 1.68 5.39 -3.76
C PHE A 68 0.44 4.49 -3.81
N LEU A 69 0.26 3.62 -2.83
CA LEU A 69 -0.88 2.70 -2.72
C LEU A 69 -1.56 2.84 -1.36
N SER A 70 -1.79 4.06 -0.91
CA SER A 70 -2.58 4.31 0.30
C SER A 70 -4.07 4.04 0.04
N PRO A 71 -4.86 3.55 1.04
CA PRO A 71 -6.30 3.30 0.87
C PRO A 71 -7.08 4.50 0.35
N ASP A 72 -6.62 5.70 0.70
CA ASP A 72 -7.19 6.97 0.25
C ASP A 72 -7.20 7.15 -1.28
N LEU A 73 -6.45 6.36 -2.06
CA LEU A 73 -6.29 6.51 -3.51
C LEU A 73 -7.61 6.45 -4.30
N ASP A 74 -8.69 5.97 -3.67
CA ASP A 74 -10.06 6.03 -4.18
C ASP A 74 -10.71 7.43 -4.13
N LEU A 75 -10.12 8.37 -3.39
CA LEU A 75 -10.56 9.77 -3.34
C LEU A 75 -10.19 10.53 -4.61
N LYS A 76 -11.14 11.32 -5.14
CA LYS A 76 -10.95 12.14 -6.36
C LYS A 76 -9.74 13.07 -6.28
N LYS A 77 -9.45 13.61 -5.08
CA LYS A 77 -8.30 14.47 -4.78
C LYS A 77 -7.72 14.07 -3.42
N ASN A 78 -6.51 13.54 -3.40
CA ASN A 78 -5.77 13.28 -2.17
C ASN A 78 -4.25 13.43 -2.41
N GLU A 79 -3.47 13.39 -1.33
CA GLU A 79 -2.00 13.48 -1.42
C GLU A 79 -1.38 12.24 -2.09
N CYS A 80 -1.95 11.04 -1.90
CA CYS A 80 -1.47 9.81 -2.55
C CYS A 80 -1.45 9.92 -4.08
N LYS A 81 -2.52 10.46 -4.70
CA LYS A 81 -2.61 10.68 -6.15
C LYS A 81 -1.66 11.78 -6.63
N LYS A 82 -1.36 12.78 -5.78
CA LYS A 82 -0.34 13.79 -6.06
C LYS A 82 1.07 13.21 -6.06
N ASN A 83 1.36 12.21 -5.22
CA ASN A 83 2.67 11.56 -5.18
C ASN A 83 3.01 10.86 -6.51
N TRP A 84 2.01 10.41 -7.26
CA TRP A 84 2.20 9.87 -8.63
C TRP A 84 2.57 10.95 -9.67
N GLY A 85 2.48 12.25 -9.33
CA GLY A 85 2.75 13.35 -10.25
C GLY A 85 1.87 13.28 -11.49
N ILE A 86 2.50 13.35 -12.67
CA ILE A 86 1.80 13.24 -13.96
C ILE A 86 1.06 11.91 -14.07
N PHE A 87 1.63 10.81 -13.58
CA PHE A 87 1.01 9.48 -13.63
C PHE A 87 -0.23 9.33 -12.74
N GLY A 88 -0.61 10.36 -11.97
CA GLY A 88 -1.86 10.37 -11.22
C GLY A 88 -3.11 10.22 -12.10
N PHE A 89 -3.04 10.54 -13.40
CA PHE A 89 -4.17 10.34 -14.33
C PHE A 89 -4.57 8.86 -14.46
N ILE A 90 -3.61 7.94 -14.31
CA ILE A 90 -3.84 6.51 -14.40
C ILE A 90 -4.85 6.06 -13.35
N TRP A 91 -4.97 6.76 -12.22
CA TRP A 91 -5.91 6.40 -11.16
C TRP A 91 -7.32 7.00 -11.34
N VAL A 92 -7.55 7.84 -12.36
CA VAL A 92 -8.88 8.43 -12.61
C VAL A 92 -9.95 7.36 -12.88
N PRO A 93 -9.72 6.35 -13.73
CA PRO A 93 -10.69 5.27 -13.93
C PRO A 93 -10.94 4.48 -12.63
N TYR A 94 -9.88 4.21 -11.86
CA TYR A 94 -9.99 3.52 -10.57
C TYR A 94 -10.92 4.26 -9.60
N THR A 95 -10.74 5.58 -9.42
CA THR A 95 -11.61 6.42 -8.57
C THR A 95 -13.07 6.52 -9.06
N SER A 96 -13.33 6.16 -10.32
CA SER A 96 -14.68 6.19 -10.90
C SER A 96 -15.42 4.87 -10.65
N VAL A 97 -14.69 3.75 -10.58
CA VAL A 97 -15.24 2.41 -10.33
C VAL A 97 -15.39 2.13 -8.83
N PHE A 98 -14.38 2.48 -8.03
CA PHE A 98 -14.37 2.23 -6.60
C PHE A 98 -14.82 3.47 -5.82
N LYS A 99 -15.96 3.36 -5.13
CA LYS A 99 -16.44 4.41 -4.23
C LYS A 99 -15.65 4.39 -2.92
N HIS A 100 -15.34 5.58 -2.41
CA HIS A 100 -14.69 5.77 -1.12
C HIS A 100 -15.47 5.06 0.00
N ARG A 101 -14.77 4.27 0.83
CA ARG A 101 -15.33 3.37 1.87
C ARG A 101 -16.11 2.14 1.36
N GLY A 102 -15.91 1.76 0.10
CA GLY A 102 -16.37 0.49 -0.46
C GLY A 102 -15.36 -0.65 -0.27
N ILE A 103 -15.28 -1.56 -1.24
CA ILE A 103 -14.34 -2.71 -1.25
C ILE A 103 -12.87 -2.25 -1.15
N SER A 104 -12.55 -1.04 -1.63
CA SER A 104 -11.22 -0.41 -1.54
C SER A 104 -10.74 -0.20 -0.10
N HIS A 105 -11.65 -0.11 0.85
CA HIS A 105 -11.36 0.09 2.28
C HIS A 105 -11.41 -1.21 3.09
N SER A 106 -11.60 -2.35 2.42
CA SER A 106 -11.44 -3.65 3.06
C SER A 106 -9.95 -3.94 3.27
N ILE A 107 -9.64 -4.52 4.43
CA ILE A 107 -8.27 -4.88 4.83
C ILE A 107 -7.60 -5.79 3.78
N ILE A 108 -8.39 -6.67 3.15
CA ILE A 108 -7.90 -7.69 2.23
C ILE A 108 -8.07 -7.24 0.77
N PHE A 109 -9.27 -6.86 0.34
CA PHE A 109 -9.52 -6.58 -1.08
C PHE A 109 -9.07 -5.18 -1.51
N GLY A 110 -8.89 -4.24 -0.58
CA GLY A 110 -8.39 -2.91 -0.88
C GLY A 110 -7.02 -2.96 -1.57
N PRO A 111 -5.97 -3.52 -0.91
CA PRO A 111 -4.66 -3.69 -1.54
C PRO A 111 -4.71 -4.55 -2.81
N LEU A 112 -5.47 -5.65 -2.82
CA LEU A 112 -5.59 -6.53 -4.01
C LEU A 112 -6.06 -5.78 -5.25
N THR A 113 -7.16 -5.02 -5.14
CA THR A 113 -7.72 -4.31 -6.29
C THR A 113 -6.74 -3.32 -6.89
N ARG A 114 -5.94 -2.63 -6.06
CA ARG A 114 -4.92 -1.65 -6.52
C ARG A 114 -3.71 -2.34 -7.15
N ILE A 115 -3.26 -3.46 -6.60
CA ILE A 115 -2.19 -4.27 -7.18
C ILE A 115 -2.63 -4.82 -8.54
N ILE A 116 -3.82 -5.44 -8.61
CA ILE A 116 -4.38 -5.98 -9.85
C ILE A 116 -4.53 -4.87 -10.90
N TYR A 117 -5.03 -3.70 -10.50
CA TYR A 117 -5.18 -2.55 -11.38
C TYR A 117 -3.84 -2.11 -11.99
N LEU A 118 -2.79 -1.96 -11.15
CA LEU A 118 -1.45 -1.62 -11.64
C LEU A 118 -0.85 -2.69 -12.55
N LEU A 119 -1.01 -3.97 -12.18
CA LEU A 119 -0.55 -5.08 -13.00
C LEU A 119 -1.22 -5.05 -14.37
N LEU A 120 -2.52 -4.78 -14.45
CA LEU A 120 -3.22 -4.67 -15.74
C LEU A 120 -2.68 -3.50 -16.57
N ILE A 121 -2.49 -2.32 -15.96
CA ILE A 121 -1.98 -1.13 -16.66
C ILE A 121 -0.57 -1.34 -17.21
N ILE A 122 0.27 -2.10 -16.51
CA ILE A 122 1.65 -2.34 -16.93
C ILE A 122 1.74 -3.52 -17.90
N LEU A 123 1.08 -4.64 -17.59
CA LEU A 123 1.21 -5.87 -18.37
C LEU A 123 0.46 -5.81 -19.70
N LEU A 124 -0.71 -5.17 -19.76
CA LEU A 124 -1.50 -5.12 -21.01
C LEU A 124 -0.72 -4.44 -22.16
N PRO A 125 -0.14 -3.23 -21.99
CA PRO A 125 0.68 -2.63 -23.03
C PRO A 125 1.89 -3.49 -23.41
N LEU A 126 2.59 -4.09 -22.44
CA LEU A 126 3.74 -4.95 -22.71
C LEU A 126 3.35 -6.17 -23.57
N ILE A 127 2.22 -6.81 -23.25
CA ILE A 127 1.69 -7.93 -24.02
C ILE A 127 1.31 -7.49 -25.44
N VAL A 128 0.66 -6.33 -25.60
CA VAL A 128 0.30 -5.78 -26.92
C VAL A 128 1.55 -5.48 -27.74
N LEU A 129 2.52 -4.78 -27.17
CA LEU A 129 3.80 -4.43 -27.81
C LEU A 129 4.59 -5.68 -28.24
N LYS A 130 4.56 -6.74 -27.43
CA LYS A 130 5.14 -8.04 -27.79
C LYS A 130 4.41 -8.67 -28.97
N LYS A 131 3.08 -8.70 -28.94
CA LYS A 131 2.26 -9.33 -29.98
C LYS A 131 2.39 -8.65 -31.35
N ILE A 132 2.59 -7.33 -31.37
CA ILE A 132 2.83 -6.58 -32.62
C ILE A 132 4.30 -6.56 -33.06
N GLY A 133 5.17 -7.29 -32.37
CA GLY A 133 6.57 -7.48 -32.76
C GLY A 133 7.52 -6.31 -32.44
N ILE A 134 7.06 -5.29 -31.69
CA ILE A 134 7.92 -4.16 -31.28
C ILE A 134 8.89 -4.58 -30.17
N LEU A 135 8.45 -5.48 -29.29
CA LEU A 135 9.16 -5.79 -28.05
C LEU A 135 9.34 -7.30 -27.90
N ASN A 136 10.58 -7.79 -27.94
CA ASN A 136 10.89 -9.21 -27.78
C ASN A 136 11.40 -9.51 -26.37
N ILE A 137 10.53 -9.35 -25.37
CA ILE A 137 10.84 -9.68 -23.97
C ILE A 137 10.17 -11.01 -23.61
N ASP A 138 10.97 -11.95 -23.13
CA ASP A 138 10.49 -13.18 -22.49
C ASP A 138 10.45 -12.99 -20.98
N ILE A 139 9.23 -12.92 -20.45
CA ILE A 139 8.97 -12.81 -19.02
C ILE A 139 8.81 -14.23 -18.50
N SER A 140 9.88 -14.80 -17.96
CA SER A 140 9.83 -16.05 -17.20
C SER A 140 9.92 -15.74 -15.71
N ILE A 141 8.94 -16.21 -14.94
CA ILE A 141 8.95 -16.07 -13.47
C ILE A 141 9.40 -17.42 -12.91
N ASN A 142 10.66 -17.50 -12.48
CA ASN A 142 11.15 -18.67 -11.76
C ASN A 142 11.00 -18.42 -10.25
N LEU A 143 10.12 -19.17 -9.59
CA LEU A 143 9.85 -19.08 -8.16
C LEU A 143 10.59 -20.20 -7.42
N ASP A 144 11.90 -20.02 -7.27
CA ASP A 144 12.70 -20.84 -6.38
C ASP A 144 12.41 -20.52 -4.90
N SER A 145 13.05 -21.24 -3.97
CA SER A 145 12.84 -21.04 -2.53
C SER A 145 13.13 -19.60 -2.08
N PHE A 146 14.06 -18.90 -2.75
CA PHE A 146 14.36 -17.51 -2.43
C PHE A 146 13.32 -16.55 -3.03
N GLY A 147 12.86 -16.80 -4.25
CA GLY A 147 11.79 -16.07 -4.93
C GLY A 147 10.50 -16.07 -4.13
N TRP A 148 10.12 -17.20 -3.51
CA TRP A 148 8.98 -17.25 -2.60
C TRP A 148 9.13 -16.34 -1.39
N LYS A 149 10.33 -16.29 -0.79
CA LYS A 149 10.60 -15.37 0.34
C LYS A 149 10.49 -13.92 -0.09
N VAL A 150 11.02 -13.59 -1.26
CA VAL A 150 10.89 -12.25 -1.85
C VAL A 150 9.43 -11.90 -2.06
N LEU A 151 8.65 -12.78 -2.71
CA LEU A 151 7.23 -12.56 -2.99
C LEU A 151 6.43 -12.32 -1.71
N ILE A 152 6.59 -13.18 -0.70
CA ILE A 152 5.93 -13.04 0.59
C ILE A 152 6.33 -11.71 1.25
N THR A 153 7.61 -11.35 1.20
CA THR A 153 8.12 -10.10 1.78
C THR A 153 7.52 -8.87 1.11
N VAL A 154 7.41 -8.87 -0.22
CA VAL A 154 6.74 -7.81 -0.99
C VAL A 154 5.26 -7.71 -0.60
N ILE A 155 4.55 -8.84 -0.53
CA ILE A 155 3.13 -8.87 -0.15
C ILE A 155 2.96 -8.28 1.26
N ILE A 156 3.75 -8.73 2.24
CA ILE A 156 3.70 -8.22 3.62
C ILE A 156 4.01 -6.71 3.64
N GLY A 157 5.06 -6.28 2.94
CA GLY A 157 5.43 -4.86 2.83
C GLY A 157 4.31 -4.00 2.25
N ILE A 158 3.58 -4.50 1.24
CA ILE A 158 2.48 -3.75 0.63
C ILE A 158 1.25 -3.71 1.55
N TYR A 159 0.93 -4.80 2.25
CA TYR A 159 -0.30 -4.91 3.04
C TYR A 159 -0.24 -4.20 4.40
N LEU A 160 0.90 -4.24 5.09
CA LEU A 160 1.02 -3.69 6.44
C LEU A 160 0.61 -2.19 6.54
N PRO A 161 1.10 -1.29 5.67
CA PRO A 161 0.69 0.12 5.70
C PRO A 161 -0.82 0.30 5.51
N CYS A 162 -1.43 -0.52 4.65
CA CYS A 162 -2.87 -0.49 4.43
C CYS A 162 -3.65 -0.98 5.65
N LEU A 163 -3.17 -2.05 6.30
CA LEU A 163 -3.74 -2.55 7.54
C LEU A 163 -3.69 -1.47 8.62
N PHE A 164 -2.53 -0.87 8.86
CA PHE A 164 -2.39 0.18 9.89
C PHE A 164 -3.25 1.41 9.59
N HIS A 165 -3.36 1.80 8.32
CA HIS A 165 -4.27 2.87 7.91
C HIS A 165 -5.72 2.54 8.27
N THR A 166 -6.23 1.39 7.84
CA THR A 166 -7.62 0.99 8.13
C THR A 166 -7.89 0.72 9.61
N LEU A 167 -6.89 0.25 10.36
CA LEU A 167 -6.98 0.10 11.82
C LEU A 167 -7.04 1.47 12.51
N ALA A 168 -6.21 2.42 12.08
CA ALA A 168 -6.27 3.80 12.58
C ALA A 168 -7.67 4.38 12.35
N ASP A 169 -8.22 4.24 11.15
CA ASP A 169 -9.60 4.70 10.88
C ASP A 169 -10.60 4.11 11.86
N ARG A 170 -10.55 2.79 12.13
CA ARG A 170 -11.46 2.15 13.08
C ARG A 170 -11.29 2.65 14.51
N ILE A 171 -10.06 2.90 14.95
CA ILE A 171 -9.77 3.38 16.31
C ILE A 171 -10.27 4.82 16.50
N PHE A 172 -10.10 5.68 15.50
CA PHE A 172 -10.52 7.09 15.59
C PHE A 172 -12.00 7.32 15.23
N HIS A 173 -12.70 6.29 14.72
CA HIS A 173 -14.13 6.30 14.42
C HIS A 173 -15.01 5.54 15.42
N GLY A 174 -14.42 4.71 16.29
CA GLY A 174 -15.10 3.88 17.29
C GLY A 174 -15.54 4.64 18.54
#